data_AF-A0A948RQ91-F1
#
_entry.id   AF-A0A948RQ91-F1
#
_cell.length_a   1.000
_cell.length_b   1.000
_cell.length_c   1.000
_cell.angle_alpha   90.00
_cell.angle_beta   90.00
_cell.angle_gamma   90.00
#
_symmetry.space_group_name_H-M   'P 1'
#
loop_
_entity.id
_entity.type
_entity.pdbx_description
1 polymer ?
#
loop_
_entity_poly.entity_id
_entity_poly.type
_entity_poly.pdbx_seq_one_letter_code
_entity_poly.pdbx_strand_id
1 'polypeptide(L)'
;MRKAILITLIVVIVLTAGAIAFLVYRSYEHGRQVKEYKAALKADWKKISERSSEVAAALDRVSTPGDLQAVANATSEFSEQLAEVSGRSQRARAPAGYGELSEKETQVLKDLGSYADMLDELALKADENTIKQSRGTLEYRAGKAKSDFSDFVAKSGFLQQEIGEDFFRGGAGLEAAYAGEDLASEQSRQEVYDVMSATLTADVKDHDYATVYSLLSTRLHTGFDYYKMTRERMIDYWPKAWGENKPVDFFVSRRDMEFPDANTAVVKVIAYLDGAPPVIEQVRLVREPSGWLVDSYPFTGFL
;
A
#
# COMPACT_ATOMS: atom_id res chain seq x y z
N MET A 1 66.81 41.23 12.17
CA MET A 1 66.59 39.81 11.80
C MET A 1 65.61 39.07 12.72
N ARG A 2 65.84 38.95 14.04
CA ARG A 2 64.95 38.19 14.97
C ARG A 2 63.48 38.63 15.00
N LYS A 3 63.19 39.95 14.94
CA LYS A 3 61.80 40.47 14.95
C LYS A 3 61.00 40.11 13.69
N ALA A 4 61.65 40.09 12.53
CA ALA A 4 61.00 39.75 11.26
C ALA A 4 60.59 38.26 11.23
N ILE A 5 61.48 37.37 11.70
CA ILE A 5 61.20 35.92 11.80
C ILE A 5 60.00 35.65 12.71
N LEU A 6 59.92 36.34 13.85
CA LEU A 6 58.80 36.19 14.80
C LEU A 6 57.45 36.62 14.20
N ILE A 7 57.44 37.75 13.46
CA ILE A 7 56.24 38.26 12.79
C ILE A 7 55.76 37.28 11.71
N THR A 8 56.68 36.76 10.88
CA THR A 8 56.34 35.76 9.86
C THR A 8 55.76 34.49 10.49
N LEU A 9 56.31 34.02 11.61
CA LEU A 9 55.82 32.84 12.31
C LEU A 9 54.39 33.03 12.84
N ILE A 10 54.10 34.21 13.42
CA ILE A 10 52.75 34.55 13.92
C ILE A 10 51.76 34.62 12.75
N VAL A 11 52.13 35.24 11.63
CA VAL A 11 51.27 35.31 10.43
C VAL A 11 50.93 33.92 9.91
N VAL A 12 51.91 33.01 9.83
CA VAL A 12 51.69 31.62 9.40
C VAL A 12 50.75 30.88 10.34
N ILE A 13 50.90 31.03 11.65
CA ILE A 13 50.03 30.41 12.65
C ILE A 13 48.59 30.92 12.52
N VAL A 14 48.39 32.23 12.38
CA VAL A 14 47.06 32.83 12.23
C VAL A 14 46.39 32.36 10.93
N LEU A 15 47.13 32.31 9.82
CA LEU A 15 46.60 31.83 8.54
C LEU A 15 46.22 30.33 8.60
N THR A 16 47.04 29.52 9.28
CA THR A 16 46.78 28.09 9.41
C THR A 16 45.58 27.82 10.32
N ALA A 17 45.46 28.54 11.44
CA ALA A 17 44.30 28.47 12.32
C ALA A 17 43.01 28.91 11.59
N GLY A 18 43.08 29.97 10.77
CA GLY A 18 41.95 30.41 9.93
C GLY A 18 41.54 29.37 8.89
N ALA A 19 42.51 28.72 8.23
CA ALA A 19 42.23 27.65 7.28
C ALA A 19 41.59 26.42 7.95
N ILE A 20 42.07 26.01 9.12
CA ILE A 20 41.49 24.90 9.89
C ILE A 20 40.07 25.24 10.32
N ALA A 21 39.84 26.43 10.88
CA ALA A 21 38.50 26.88 11.28
C ALA A 21 37.52 26.89 10.09
N PHE A 22 37.97 27.35 8.92
CA PHE A 22 37.19 27.32 7.69
C PHE A 22 36.85 25.89 7.24
N LEU A 23 37.81 24.96 7.28
CA LEU A 23 37.56 23.55 6.94
C LEU A 23 36.59 22.88 7.90
N VAL A 24 36.72 23.13 9.20
CA VAL A 24 35.79 22.62 10.22
C VAL A 24 34.39 23.18 10.02
N TYR A 25 34.26 24.49 9.78
CA TYR A 25 32.98 25.12 9.49
C TYR A 25 32.33 24.54 8.23
N ARG A 26 33.10 24.40 7.14
CA ARG A 26 32.61 23.81 5.88
C ARG A 26 32.18 22.35 6.04
N SER A 27 32.91 21.57 6.83
CA SER A 27 32.54 20.17 7.14
C SER A 27 31.24 20.10 7.95
N TYR A 28 31.08 20.96 8.95
CA TYR A 28 29.86 21.06 9.75
C TYR A 28 28.65 21.47 8.89
N GLU A 29 28.81 22.52 8.08
CA GLU A 29 27.74 23.01 7.20
C GLU A 29 27.34 21.97 6.15
N HIS A 30 28.32 21.27 5.56
CA HIS A 30 28.06 20.17 4.64
C HIS A 30 27.28 19.03 5.32
N GLY A 31 27.67 18.63 6.54
CA GLY A 31 26.96 17.61 7.31
C GLY A 31 25.52 18.00 7.61
N ARG A 32 25.27 19.27 7.95
CA ARG A 32 23.92 19.80 8.17
C ARG A 32 23.07 19.76 6.90
N GLN A 33 23.61 20.23 5.78
CA GLN A 33 22.93 20.22 4.47
C GLN A 33 22.56 18.80 4.03
N VAL A 34 23.46 17.83 4.21
CA VAL A 34 23.18 16.42 3.88
C VAL A 34 22.07 15.86 4.77
N LYS A 35 22.07 16.18 6.07
CA LYS A 35 21.02 15.73 6.99
C LYS A 35 19.66 16.32 6.62
N GLU A 36 19.60 17.62 6.35
CA GLU A 36 18.38 18.32 5.90
C GLU A 36 17.87 17.76 4.57
N TYR A 37 18.76 17.54 3.60
CA TYR A 37 18.43 16.95 2.30
C TYR A 37 17.83 15.54 2.45
N LYS A 38 18.45 14.65 3.23
CA LYS A 38 17.93 13.29 3.48
C LYS A 38 16.58 13.31 4.18
N ALA A 39 16.39 14.22 5.14
CA ALA A 39 15.13 14.34 5.87
C ALA A 39 13.99 14.82 4.95
N ALA A 40 14.25 15.81 4.10
CA ALA A 40 13.30 16.28 3.09
C ALA A 40 12.93 15.16 2.11
N LEU A 41 13.94 14.46 1.57
CA LEU A 41 13.73 13.35 0.65
C LEU A 41 12.86 12.24 1.28
N LYS A 42 13.16 11.85 2.53
CA LYS A 42 12.35 10.87 3.26
C LYS A 42 10.89 11.31 3.44
N ALA A 43 10.67 12.59 3.76
CA ALA A 43 9.32 13.12 3.95
C ALA A 43 8.53 13.15 2.64
N ASP A 44 9.15 13.58 1.55
CA ASP A 44 8.54 13.64 0.23
C ASP A 44 8.18 12.24 -0.29
N TRP A 45 9.12 11.30 -0.21
CA TRP A 45 8.88 9.92 -0.67
C TRP A 45 7.92 9.14 0.22
N LYS A 46 7.80 9.49 1.49
CA LYS A 46 6.74 8.95 2.36
C LYS A 46 5.35 9.35 1.84
N LYS A 47 5.15 10.62 1.50
CA LYS A 47 3.87 11.11 0.94
C LYS A 47 3.56 10.46 -0.40
N ILE A 48 4.56 10.31 -1.28
CA ILE A 48 4.40 9.62 -2.57
C ILE A 48 3.95 8.16 -2.36
N SER A 49 4.57 7.44 -1.42
CA SER A 49 4.19 6.07 -1.08
C SER A 49 2.78 5.95 -0.48
N GLU A 50 2.38 6.89 0.37
CA GLU A 50 1.01 6.96 0.92
C GLU A 50 -0.02 7.19 -0.21
N ARG A 51 0.23 8.16 -1.09
CA ARG A 51 -0.67 8.46 -2.23
C ARG A 51 -0.71 7.35 -3.29
N SER A 52 0.39 6.67 -3.56
CA SER A 52 0.38 5.53 -4.48
C SER A 52 -0.44 4.35 -3.93
N SER A 53 -0.48 4.18 -2.61
CA SER A 53 -1.32 3.19 -1.94
C SER A 53 -2.81 3.51 -2.08
N GLU A 54 -3.19 4.79 -2.08
CA GLU A 54 -4.58 5.21 -2.34
C GLU A 54 -5.01 4.91 -3.78
N VAL A 55 -4.13 5.15 -4.76
CA VAL A 55 -4.36 4.76 -6.16
C VAL A 55 -4.52 3.25 -6.28
N ALA A 56 -3.65 2.47 -5.63
CA ALA A 56 -3.75 1.01 -5.62
C ALA A 56 -5.08 0.53 -5.02
N ALA A 57 -5.51 1.13 -3.90
CA ALA A 57 -6.79 0.81 -3.27
C ALA A 57 -7.99 1.20 -4.16
N ALA A 58 -7.91 2.31 -4.90
CA ALA A 58 -8.93 2.69 -5.87
C ALA A 58 -8.99 1.68 -7.03
N LEU A 59 -7.83 1.32 -7.58
CA LEU A 59 -7.72 0.31 -8.63
C LEU A 59 -8.27 -1.03 -8.20
N ASP A 60 -8.06 -1.45 -6.95
CA ASP A 60 -8.56 -2.71 -6.40
C ASP A 60 -10.08 -2.75 -6.26
N ARG A 61 -10.73 -1.60 -6.08
CA ARG A 61 -12.19 -1.51 -5.94
C ARG A 61 -12.95 -1.52 -7.26
N VAL A 62 -12.26 -1.30 -8.38
CA VAL A 62 -12.93 -1.19 -9.68
C VAL A 62 -13.64 -2.50 -10.04
N SER A 63 -14.94 -2.47 -10.20
CA SER A 63 -15.73 -3.63 -10.64
C SER A 63 -16.62 -3.27 -11.83
N THR A 64 -16.94 -1.98 -11.93
CA THR A 64 -17.78 -1.41 -12.99
C THR A 64 -17.12 -0.16 -13.59
N PRO A 65 -17.59 0.32 -14.75
CA PRO A 65 -17.11 1.58 -15.31
C PRO A 65 -17.37 2.79 -14.40
N GLY A 66 -18.37 2.71 -13.50
CA GLY A 66 -18.67 3.78 -12.54
C GLY A 66 -17.57 3.98 -11.49
N ASP A 67 -16.80 2.93 -11.18
CA ASP A 67 -15.73 2.97 -10.18
C ASP A 67 -14.48 3.68 -10.69
N LEU A 68 -14.34 3.84 -12.00
CA LEU A 68 -13.18 4.48 -12.63
C LEU A 68 -13.02 5.95 -12.20
N GLN A 69 -14.11 6.62 -11.81
CA GLN A 69 -14.04 7.97 -11.27
C GLN A 69 -13.20 8.04 -9.98
N ALA A 70 -13.25 7.00 -9.14
CA ALA A 70 -12.44 6.95 -7.92
C ALA A 70 -10.94 6.78 -8.26
N VAL A 71 -10.62 5.99 -9.30
CA VAL A 71 -9.25 5.85 -9.80
C VAL A 71 -8.73 7.18 -10.35
N ALA A 72 -9.54 7.88 -11.15
CA ALA A 72 -9.19 9.19 -11.68
C ALA A 72 -8.89 10.19 -10.55
N ASN A 73 -9.79 10.32 -9.57
CA ASN A 73 -9.59 11.24 -8.44
C ASN A 73 -8.30 10.93 -7.67
N ALA A 74 -8.08 9.66 -7.30
CA ALA A 74 -6.87 9.25 -6.57
C ALA A 74 -5.59 9.51 -7.39
N THR A 75 -5.65 9.24 -8.70
CA THR A 75 -4.51 9.43 -9.60
C THR A 75 -4.20 10.92 -9.82
N SER A 76 -5.24 11.76 -9.91
CA SER A 76 -5.09 13.22 -9.99
C SER A 76 -4.41 13.78 -8.74
N GLU A 77 -4.85 13.38 -7.54
CA GLU A 77 -4.21 13.76 -6.27
C GLU A 77 -2.75 13.27 -6.18
N PHE A 78 -2.47 12.08 -6.71
CA PHE A 78 -1.10 11.56 -6.81
C PHE A 78 -0.23 12.40 -7.76
N SER A 79 -0.74 12.75 -8.95
CA SER A 79 -0.05 13.63 -9.91
C SER A 79 0.22 15.03 -9.33
N GLU A 80 -0.72 15.60 -8.57
CA GLU A 80 -0.51 16.86 -7.84
C GLU A 80 0.63 16.73 -6.81
N GLN A 81 0.67 15.63 -6.05
CA GLN A 81 1.73 15.38 -5.08
C GLN A 81 3.10 15.21 -5.76
N LEU A 82 3.16 14.52 -6.90
CA LEU A 82 4.37 14.39 -7.70
C LEU A 82 4.85 15.76 -8.24
N ALA A 83 3.93 16.60 -8.72
CA ALA A 83 4.25 17.94 -9.19
C ALA A 83 4.80 18.83 -8.06
N GLU A 84 4.22 18.74 -6.86
CA GLU A 84 4.69 19.46 -5.67
C GLU A 84 6.13 19.05 -5.29
N VAL A 85 6.40 17.74 -5.24
CA VAL A 85 7.74 17.20 -4.91
C VAL A 85 8.74 17.54 -6.00
N SER A 86 8.38 17.39 -7.28
CA SER A 86 9.22 17.77 -8.41
C SER A 86 9.59 19.26 -8.36
N GLY A 87 8.61 20.13 -8.10
CA GLY A 87 8.83 21.56 -7.94
C GLY A 87 9.69 21.93 -6.72
N ARG A 88 9.65 21.14 -5.63
CA ARG A 88 10.58 21.28 -4.50
C ARG A 88 11.99 20.81 -4.88
N SER A 89 12.13 19.64 -5.48
CA SER A 89 13.42 19.05 -5.86
C SER A 89 14.17 19.95 -6.85
N GLN A 90 13.49 20.53 -7.84
CA GLN A 90 14.08 21.49 -8.79
C GLN A 90 14.60 22.78 -8.13
N ARG A 91 13.96 23.25 -7.05
CA ARG A 91 14.39 24.44 -6.30
C ARG A 91 15.48 24.13 -5.28
N ALA A 92 15.52 22.90 -4.77
CA ALA A 92 16.50 22.46 -3.81
C ALA A 92 17.83 22.16 -4.49
N ARG A 93 18.93 22.74 -4.00
CA ARG A 93 20.27 22.39 -4.49
C ARG A 93 20.75 21.12 -3.79
N ALA A 94 20.98 20.06 -4.55
CA ALA A 94 21.58 18.84 -4.04
C ALA A 94 22.95 19.13 -3.39
N PRO A 95 23.23 18.60 -2.19
CA PRO A 95 24.56 18.69 -1.59
C PRO A 95 25.63 18.01 -2.47
N ALA A 96 26.89 18.41 -2.28
CA ALA A 96 28.01 17.76 -2.98
C ALA A 96 28.00 16.23 -2.74
N GLY A 97 28.13 15.45 -3.81
CA GLY A 97 28.06 13.98 -3.78
C GLY A 97 26.66 13.39 -3.99
N TYR A 98 25.60 14.21 -4.08
CA TYR A 98 24.22 13.75 -4.30
C TYR A 98 23.64 14.13 -5.67
N GLY A 99 24.47 14.64 -6.60
CA GLY A 99 24.01 15.04 -7.94
C GLY A 99 23.34 13.90 -8.71
N GLU A 100 24.01 12.74 -8.78
CA GLU A 100 23.46 11.55 -9.46
C GLU A 100 22.14 11.07 -8.81
N LEU A 101 22.03 11.13 -7.47
CA LEU A 101 20.80 10.75 -6.78
C LEU A 101 19.64 11.70 -7.11
N SER A 102 19.92 13.00 -7.22
CA SER A 102 18.93 14.02 -7.60
C SER A 102 18.49 13.89 -9.05
N GLU A 103 19.40 13.52 -9.97
CA GLU A 103 19.05 13.20 -11.36
C GLU A 103 18.15 11.96 -11.42
N LYS A 104 18.46 10.92 -10.64
CA LYS A 104 17.63 9.71 -10.53
C LYS A 104 16.26 10.02 -9.94
N GLU A 105 16.19 10.84 -8.89
CA GLU A 105 14.94 11.33 -8.31
C GLU A 105 14.07 12.02 -9.37
N THR A 106 14.68 12.93 -10.15
CA THR A 106 13.98 13.67 -11.20
C THR A 106 13.42 12.72 -12.26
N GLN A 107 14.21 11.70 -12.65
CA GLN A 107 13.79 10.72 -13.65
C GLN A 107 12.63 9.85 -13.14
N VAL A 108 12.70 9.33 -11.91
CA VAL A 108 11.60 8.52 -11.35
C VAL A 108 10.33 9.35 -11.16
N LEU A 109 10.41 10.61 -10.70
CA LEU A 109 9.24 11.48 -10.57
C LEU A 109 8.57 11.71 -11.93
N LYS A 110 9.37 11.88 -12.98
CA LYS A 110 8.87 12.03 -14.35
C LYS A 110 8.19 10.75 -14.86
N ASP A 111 8.77 9.59 -14.61
CA ASP A 111 8.21 8.32 -15.10
C ASP A 111 6.96 7.90 -14.30
N LEU A 112 6.93 8.14 -12.98
CA LEU A 112 5.73 7.99 -12.16
C LEU A 112 4.62 8.95 -12.61
N GLY A 113 4.94 10.22 -12.88
CA GLY A 113 3.96 11.18 -13.38
C GLY A 113 3.42 10.79 -14.75
N SER A 114 4.29 10.38 -15.67
CA SER A 114 3.91 9.88 -16.99
C SER A 114 3.00 8.64 -16.95
N TYR A 115 3.20 7.75 -15.98
CA TYR A 115 2.32 6.61 -15.73
C TYR A 115 0.97 7.06 -15.13
N ALA A 116 1.01 7.91 -14.11
CA ALA A 116 -0.18 8.44 -13.45
C ALA A 116 -1.08 9.23 -14.42
N ASP A 117 -0.53 10.13 -15.22
CA ASP A 117 -1.29 10.91 -16.19
C ASP A 117 -2.01 10.01 -17.21
N MET A 118 -1.37 8.91 -17.64
CA MET A 118 -2.00 7.95 -18.53
C MET A 118 -3.10 7.14 -17.82
N LEU A 119 -2.89 6.79 -16.56
CA LEU A 119 -3.87 6.08 -15.75
C LEU A 119 -5.12 6.95 -15.52
N ASP A 120 -4.93 8.24 -15.21
CA ASP A 120 -6.00 9.23 -15.06
C ASP A 120 -6.77 9.43 -16.38
N GLU A 121 -6.05 9.62 -17.49
CA GLU A 121 -6.66 9.76 -18.81
C GLU A 121 -7.55 8.57 -19.17
N LEU A 122 -7.05 7.35 -18.95
CA LEU A 122 -7.79 6.13 -19.25
C LEU A 122 -8.98 5.95 -18.30
N ALA A 123 -8.82 6.23 -17.01
CA ALA A 123 -9.91 6.15 -16.04
C ALA A 123 -11.06 7.14 -16.36
N LEU A 124 -10.76 8.34 -16.85
CA LEU A 124 -11.78 9.35 -17.16
C LEU A 124 -12.46 9.18 -18.52
N LYS A 125 -11.72 8.70 -19.52
CA LYS A 125 -12.14 8.88 -20.93
C LYS A 125 -12.19 7.60 -21.75
N ALA A 126 -11.63 6.50 -21.26
CA ALA A 126 -11.49 5.30 -22.08
C ALA A 126 -12.74 4.41 -21.97
N ASP A 127 -13.19 3.91 -23.13
CA ASP A 127 -14.08 2.75 -23.19
C ASP A 127 -13.26 1.44 -23.17
N GLU A 128 -13.95 0.30 -23.12
CA GLU A 128 -13.33 -1.04 -23.09
C GLU A 128 -12.28 -1.21 -24.20
N ASN A 129 -12.58 -0.77 -25.42
CA ASN A 129 -11.68 -0.91 -26.57
C ASN A 129 -10.43 -0.03 -26.41
N THR A 130 -10.60 1.18 -25.92
CA THR A 130 -9.51 2.13 -25.68
C THR A 130 -8.57 1.63 -24.58
N ILE A 131 -9.12 1.04 -23.51
CA ILE A 131 -8.33 0.41 -22.43
C ILE A 131 -7.52 -0.77 -22.96
N LYS A 132 -8.17 -1.70 -23.69
CA LYS A 132 -7.48 -2.86 -24.28
C LYS A 132 -6.35 -2.45 -25.23
N GLN A 133 -6.58 -1.43 -26.07
CA GLN A 133 -5.56 -0.93 -27.00
C GLN A 133 -4.41 -0.19 -26.27
N SER A 134 -4.72 0.48 -25.17
CA SER A 134 -3.74 1.28 -24.42
C SER A 134 -2.98 0.48 -23.36
N ARG A 135 -3.44 -0.73 -23.02
CA ARG A 135 -2.89 -1.59 -21.97
C ARG A 135 -1.38 -1.81 -22.10
N GLY A 136 -0.91 -2.20 -23.28
CA GLY A 136 0.52 -2.47 -23.47
C GLY A 136 1.40 -1.23 -23.22
N THR A 137 0.91 -0.05 -23.58
CA THR A 137 1.61 1.22 -23.32
C THR A 137 1.58 1.58 -21.83
N LEU A 138 0.44 1.36 -21.16
CA LEU A 138 0.29 1.60 -19.72
C LEU A 138 1.20 0.67 -18.90
N GLU A 139 1.22 -0.63 -19.22
CA GLU A 139 2.09 -1.63 -18.57
C GLU A 139 3.57 -1.35 -18.84
N TYR A 140 3.93 -0.89 -20.04
CA TYR A 140 5.29 -0.45 -20.35
C TYR A 140 5.72 0.73 -19.45
N ARG A 141 4.86 1.75 -19.30
CA ARG A 141 5.13 2.90 -18.42
C ARG A 141 5.22 2.49 -16.97
N ALA A 142 4.32 1.61 -16.51
CA ALA A 142 4.36 1.06 -15.16
C ALA A 142 5.68 0.32 -14.89
N GLY A 143 6.09 -0.55 -15.81
CA GLY A 143 7.35 -1.30 -15.71
C GLY A 143 8.58 -0.39 -15.69
N LYS A 144 8.59 0.67 -16.52
CA LYS A 144 9.66 1.66 -16.52
C LYS A 144 9.70 2.43 -15.19
N ALA A 145 8.59 3.00 -14.75
CA ALA A 145 8.50 3.74 -13.49
C ALA A 145 8.92 2.88 -12.29
N LYS A 146 8.52 1.61 -12.27
CA LYS A 146 8.94 0.64 -11.25
C LYS A 146 10.45 0.39 -11.27
N SER A 147 11.03 0.19 -12.46
CA SER A 147 12.47 -0.02 -12.62
C SER A 147 13.27 1.19 -12.14
N ASP A 148 12.86 2.40 -12.56
CA ASP A 148 13.54 3.64 -12.19
C ASP A 148 13.38 3.97 -10.70
N PHE A 149 12.23 3.65 -10.10
CA PHE A 149 12.03 3.73 -8.65
C PHE A 149 12.94 2.78 -7.88
N SER A 150 13.02 1.52 -8.33
CA SER A 150 13.88 0.51 -7.68
C SER A 150 15.35 0.91 -7.74
N ASP A 151 15.82 1.42 -8.87
CA ASP A 151 17.19 1.93 -9.03
C ASP A 151 17.44 3.16 -8.15
N PHE A 152 16.50 4.12 -8.10
CA PHE A 152 16.58 5.28 -7.22
C PHE A 152 16.68 4.90 -5.73
N VAL A 153 15.81 4.00 -5.25
CA VAL A 153 15.83 3.54 -3.86
C VAL A 153 17.14 2.83 -3.54
N ALA A 154 17.60 1.93 -4.42
CA ALA A 154 18.87 1.24 -4.28
C ALA A 154 20.06 2.21 -4.22
N LYS A 155 20.07 3.23 -5.08
CA LYS A 155 21.11 4.26 -5.11
C LYS A 155 21.09 5.16 -3.88
N SER A 156 19.93 5.42 -3.30
CA SER A 156 19.82 6.23 -2.10
C SER A 156 20.52 5.57 -0.91
N GLY A 157 20.33 4.26 -0.70
CA GLY A 157 20.85 3.50 0.44
C GLY A 157 20.30 3.94 1.82
N PHE A 158 19.37 4.89 1.89
CA PHE A 158 18.78 5.37 3.15
C PHE A 158 17.26 5.56 3.09
N LEU A 159 16.65 5.55 1.90
CA LEU A 159 15.21 5.46 1.75
C LEU A 159 14.78 4.00 1.98
N GLN A 160 13.68 3.84 2.70
CA GLN A 160 13.06 2.54 2.99
C GLN A 160 11.60 2.50 2.53
N GLN A 161 11.17 3.55 1.82
CA GLN A 161 9.83 3.66 1.28
C GLN A 161 9.65 2.68 0.13
N GLU A 162 8.47 2.08 0.06
CA GLU A 162 8.08 1.16 -0.99
C GLU A 162 6.85 1.72 -1.72
N ILE A 163 6.80 1.52 -3.04
CA ILE A 163 5.57 1.66 -3.82
C ILE A 163 5.11 0.23 -4.10
N GLY A 164 3.93 -0.13 -3.59
CA GLY A 164 3.39 -1.47 -3.71
C GLY A 164 3.23 -1.92 -5.16
N GLU A 165 3.39 -3.22 -5.42
CA GLU A 165 3.22 -3.82 -6.75
C GLU A 165 1.85 -3.51 -7.37
N ASP A 166 0.82 -3.41 -6.53
CA ASP A 166 -0.56 -3.17 -6.98
C ASP A 166 -0.76 -1.80 -7.62
N PHE A 167 0.03 -0.80 -7.22
CA PHE A 167 0.04 0.50 -7.90
C PHE A 167 0.43 0.37 -9.38
N PHE A 168 1.36 -0.54 -9.71
CA PHE A 168 1.84 -0.75 -11.07
C PHE A 168 0.95 -1.69 -11.90
N ARG A 169 -0.17 -2.17 -11.33
CA ARG A 169 -1.14 -3.05 -12.01
C ARG A 169 -2.33 -2.30 -12.64
N GLY A 170 -2.17 -1.01 -12.95
CA GLY A 170 -3.23 -0.15 -13.46
C GLY A 170 -3.97 -0.71 -14.68
N GLY A 171 -3.27 -1.36 -15.60
CA GLY A 171 -3.90 -1.98 -16.78
C GLY A 171 -4.92 -3.06 -16.45
N ALA A 172 -4.58 -3.98 -15.54
CA ALA A 172 -5.50 -5.02 -15.08
C ALA A 172 -6.65 -4.41 -14.26
N GLY A 173 -6.35 -3.40 -13.43
CA GLY A 173 -7.36 -2.70 -12.64
C GLY A 173 -8.40 -1.98 -13.49
N LEU A 174 -8.00 -1.38 -14.62
CA LEU A 174 -8.89 -0.72 -15.57
C LEU A 174 -9.68 -1.72 -16.44
N GLU A 175 -9.07 -2.82 -16.90
CA GLU A 175 -9.78 -3.85 -17.68
C GLU A 175 -10.88 -4.54 -16.86
N ALA A 176 -10.67 -4.69 -15.55
CA ALA A 176 -11.67 -5.26 -14.66
C ALA A 176 -13.00 -4.48 -14.66
N ALA A 177 -13.00 -3.17 -14.95
CA ALA A 177 -14.24 -2.39 -15.09
C ALA A 177 -15.14 -2.89 -16.23
N TYR A 178 -14.58 -3.59 -17.21
CA TYR A 178 -15.26 -4.04 -18.43
C TYR A 178 -15.19 -5.55 -18.63
N ALA A 179 -14.67 -6.29 -17.64
CA ALA A 179 -14.51 -7.74 -17.74
C ALA A 179 -15.83 -8.50 -17.84
N GLY A 180 -16.98 -7.81 -17.73
CA GLY A 180 -18.30 -8.40 -17.88
C GLY A 180 -18.51 -9.48 -16.84
N GLU A 181 -18.70 -9.11 -15.58
CA GLU A 181 -19.12 -10.08 -14.58
C GLU A 181 -20.57 -10.51 -14.91
N ASP A 182 -20.80 -11.82 -15.00
CA ASP A 182 -22.16 -12.38 -15.03
C ASP A 182 -22.95 -11.77 -13.87
N LEU A 183 -24.11 -11.18 -14.12
CA LEU A 183 -24.93 -10.57 -13.07
C LEU A 183 -25.24 -11.56 -11.94
N ALA A 184 -25.30 -12.86 -12.24
CA ALA A 184 -25.43 -13.91 -11.24
C ALA A 184 -24.13 -14.11 -10.41
N SER A 185 -22.96 -13.91 -11.01
CA SER A 185 -21.65 -13.90 -10.35
C SER A 185 -21.48 -12.67 -9.46
N GLU A 186 -21.86 -11.47 -9.93
CA GLU A 186 -21.85 -10.24 -9.14
C GLU A 186 -22.76 -10.37 -7.92
N GLN A 187 -24.00 -10.86 -8.11
CA GLN A 187 -24.92 -11.05 -7.00
C GLN A 187 -24.35 -12.06 -5.99
N SER A 188 -23.79 -13.18 -6.45
CA SER A 188 -23.19 -14.18 -5.57
C SER A 188 -21.97 -13.62 -4.82
N ARG A 189 -21.14 -12.82 -5.49
CA ARG A 189 -19.96 -12.15 -4.91
C ARG A 189 -20.36 -11.09 -3.89
N GLN A 190 -21.41 -10.33 -4.17
CA GLN A 190 -21.99 -9.35 -3.24
C GLN A 190 -22.57 -10.05 -2.01
N GLU A 191 -23.33 -11.14 -2.18
CA GLU A 191 -23.86 -11.94 -1.07
C GLU A 191 -22.74 -12.52 -0.19
N VAL A 192 -21.69 -13.07 -0.79
CA VAL A 192 -20.51 -13.58 -0.07
C VAL A 192 -19.78 -12.46 0.67
N TYR A 193 -19.59 -11.31 0.02
CA TYR A 193 -18.98 -10.14 0.65
C TYR A 193 -19.78 -9.66 1.85
N ASP A 194 -21.11 -9.61 1.74
CA ASP A 194 -21.97 -9.14 2.83
C ASP A 194 -21.92 -10.08 4.03
N VAL A 195 -21.94 -11.41 3.81
CA VAL A 195 -21.78 -12.39 4.89
C VAL A 195 -20.40 -12.29 5.54
N MET A 196 -19.33 -12.13 4.76
CA MET A 196 -17.98 -11.98 5.29
C MET A 196 -17.81 -10.68 6.07
N SER A 197 -18.30 -9.57 5.53
CA SER A 197 -18.25 -8.26 6.17
C SER A 197 -19.06 -8.28 7.48
N ALA A 198 -20.26 -8.87 7.48
CA ALA A 198 -21.08 -9.02 8.68
C ALA A 198 -20.38 -9.89 9.74
N THR A 199 -19.78 -11.02 9.33
CA THR A 199 -19.08 -11.93 10.25
C THR A 199 -17.87 -11.25 10.88
N LEU A 200 -17.02 -10.59 10.08
CA LEU A 200 -15.82 -9.93 10.57
C LEU A 200 -16.13 -8.67 11.38
N THR A 201 -17.18 -7.91 11.01
CA THR A 201 -17.66 -6.78 11.82
C THR A 201 -18.12 -7.26 13.18
N ALA A 202 -18.93 -8.32 13.22
CA ALA A 202 -19.42 -8.91 14.46
C ALA A 202 -18.27 -9.43 15.33
N ASP A 203 -17.25 -10.08 14.76
CA ASP A 203 -16.11 -10.63 15.51
C ASP A 203 -15.10 -9.55 15.97
N VAL A 204 -14.65 -8.71 15.03
CA VAL A 204 -13.53 -7.78 15.23
C VAL A 204 -13.97 -6.48 15.88
N LYS A 205 -15.09 -5.89 15.43
CA LYS A 205 -15.53 -4.55 15.86
C LYS A 205 -16.53 -4.64 17.01
N ASP A 206 -17.61 -5.38 16.80
CA ASP A 206 -18.77 -5.33 17.70
C ASP A 206 -18.72 -6.36 18.83
N HIS A 207 -17.85 -7.38 18.71
CA HIS A 207 -17.74 -8.49 19.66
C HIS A 207 -19.09 -9.23 19.85
N ASP A 208 -19.93 -9.23 18.81
CA ASP A 208 -21.22 -9.92 18.76
C ASP A 208 -21.04 -11.37 18.30
N TYR A 209 -20.50 -12.19 19.20
CA TYR A 209 -20.25 -13.61 18.96
C TYR A 209 -21.53 -14.42 18.73
N ALA A 210 -22.68 -13.91 19.15
CA ALA A 210 -23.97 -14.51 18.85
C ALA A 210 -24.28 -14.44 17.34
N THR A 211 -24.01 -13.30 16.72
CA THR A 211 -24.11 -13.12 15.27
C THR A 211 -23.07 -13.98 14.55
N VAL A 212 -21.81 -14.00 15.00
CA VAL A 212 -20.78 -14.87 14.43
C VAL A 212 -21.23 -16.34 14.42
N TYR A 213 -21.69 -16.86 15.57
CA TYR A 213 -22.19 -18.23 15.69
C TYR A 213 -23.29 -18.53 14.67
N SER A 214 -24.22 -17.59 14.44
CA SER A 214 -25.35 -17.79 13.52
C SER A 214 -24.97 -17.82 12.04
N LEU A 215 -23.80 -17.28 11.70
CA LEU A 215 -23.27 -17.23 10.33
C LEU A 215 -22.34 -18.42 10.01
N LEU A 216 -22.15 -19.35 10.95
CA LEU A 216 -21.40 -20.58 10.72
C LEU A 216 -22.27 -21.64 10.03
N SER A 217 -21.64 -22.46 9.20
CA SER A 217 -22.31 -23.54 8.46
C SER A 217 -22.85 -24.63 9.40
N THR A 218 -23.86 -25.36 8.93
CA THR A 218 -24.39 -26.55 9.62
C THR A 218 -23.32 -27.60 9.86
N ARG A 219 -22.35 -27.71 8.94
CA ARG A 219 -21.20 -28.62 9.09
C ARG A 219 -20.32 -28.23 10.27
N LEU A 220 -19.98 -26.95 10.43
CA LEU A 220 -19.23 -26.48 11.61
C LEU A 220 -20.01 -26.73 12.90
N HIS A 221 -21.32 -26.45 12.91
CA HIS A 221 -22.17 -26.77 14.07
C HIS A 221 -22.14 -28.25 14.42
N THR A 222 -22.20 -29.15 13.43
CA THR A 222 -22.10 -30.60 13.67
C THR A 222 -20.74 -30.99 14.27
N GLY A 223 -19.65 -30.36 13.81
CA GLY A 223 -18.33 -30.53 14.38
C GLY A 223 -18.27 -30.06 15.84
N PHE A 224 -18.80 -28.88 16.12
CA PHE A 224 -18.90 -28.34 17.47
C PHE A 224 -19.73 -29.22 18.39
N ASP A 225 -20.85 -29.75 17.93
CA ASP A 225 -21.69 -30.69 18.67
C ASP A 225 -20.92 -31.98 19.02
N TYR A 226 -20.14 -32.52 18.08
CA TYR A 226 -19.27 -33.68 18.32
C TYR A 226 -18.28 -33.42 19.47
N TYR A 227 -17.70 -32.22 19.53
CA TYR A 227 -16.79 -31.78 20.59
C TYR A 227 -17.51 -31.19 21.82
N LYS A 228 -18.85 -31.24 21.89
CA LYS A 228 -19.66 -30.66 22.98
C LYS A 228 -19.38 -29.16 23.20
N MET A 229 -19.11 -28.44 22.11
CA MET A 229 -18.97 -27.00 22.08
C MET A 229 -20.34 -26.37 21.83
N THR A 230 -21.01 -25.96 22.90
CA THR A 230 -22.30 -25.25 22.78
C THR A 230 -22.09 -23.80 22.36
N ARG A 231 -23.16 -23.11 21.93
CA ARG A 231 -23.13 -21.68 21.65
C ARG A 231 -22.57 -20.87 22.82
N GLU A 232 -23.03 -21.15 24.03
CA GLU A 232 -22.60 -20.43 25.24
C GLU A 232 -21.11 -20.65 25.50
N ARG A 233 -20.64 -21.91 25.35
CA ARG A 233 -19.21 -22.22 25.48
C ARG A 233 -18.40 -21.50 24.41
N MET A 234 -18.85 -21.54 23.17
CA MET A 234 -18.15 -20.85 22.08
C MET A 234 -18.03 -19.36 22.40
N ILE A 235 -19.11 -18.70 22.76
CA ILE A 235 -19.13 -17.27 23.14
C ILE A 235 -18.16 -16.98 24.30
N ASP A 236 -18.10 -17.85 25.32
CA ASP A 236 -17.19 -17.69 26.46
C ASP A 236 -15.71 -17.92 26.12
N TYR A 237 -15.43 -18.78 25.13
CA TYR A 237 -14.06 -19.12 24.70
C TYR A 237 -13.56 -18.25 23.55
N TRP A 238 -14.45 -17.66 22.74
CA TRP A 238 -14.09 -16.90 21.55
C TRP A 238 -13.14 -15.72 21.83
N PRO A 239 -13.37 -14.89 22.87
CA PRO A 239 -12.43 -13.84 23.23
C PRO A 239 -11.04 -14.38 23.63
N LYS A 240 -10.99 -15.59 24.22
CA LYS A 240 -9.75 -16.22 24.68
C LYS A 240 -8.96 -16.83 23.52
N ALA A 241 -9.63 -17.29 22.46
CA ALA A 241 -9.01 -17.91 21.29
C ALA A 241 -8.07 -16.95 20.55
N TRP A 242 -8.36 -15.65 20.59
CA TRP A 242 -7.52 -14.62 19.97
C TRP A 242 -6.21 -14.34 20.71
N GLY A 243 -6.16 -14.59 22.02
CA GLY A 243 -5.01 -14.22 22.85
C GLY A 243 -4.63 -12.73 22.71
N GLU A 244 -3.33 -12.44 22.63
CA GLU A 244 -2.80 -11.08 22.47
C GLU A 244 -2.81 -10.59 21.00
N ASN A 245 -3.08 -11.47 20.03
CA ASN A 245 -2.98 -11.17 18.59
C ASN A 245 -4.35 -10.84 17.98
N LYS A 246 -5.18 -10.08 18.70
CA LYS A 246 -6.52 -9.75 18.22
C LYS A 246 -6.46 -8.71 17.10
N PRO A 247 -7.17 -8.91 15.98
CA PRO A 247 -7.31 -7.89 14.95
C PRO A 247 -8.03 -6.67 15.50
N VAL A 248 -7.56 -5.50 15.09
CA VAL A 248 -8.21 -4.20 15.32
C VAL A 248 -8.98 -3.73 14.09
N ASP A 249 -8.63 -4.26 12.91
CA ASP A 249 -9.31 -3.95 11.66
C ASP A 249 -9.20 -5.11 10.68
N PHE A 250 -9.96 -5.04 9.59
CA PHE A 250 -9.89 -6.04 8.52
C PHE A 250 -10.20 -5.44 7.14
N PHE A 251 -9.81 -6.16 6.10
CA PHE A 251 -10.17 -5.89 4.72
C PHE A 251 -10.56 -7.18 4.01
N VAL A 252 -11.64 -7.14 3.24
CA VAL A 252 -12.14 -8.25 2.41
C VAL A 252 -12.05 -7.83 0.95
N SER A 253 -11.22 -8.52 0.17
CA SER A 253 -11.12 -8.28 -1.27
C SER A 253 -12.27 -8.96 -2.00
N ARG A 254 -13.07 -8.18 -2.73
CA ARG A 254 -14.13 -8.70 -3.62
C ARG A 254 -13.55 -9.37 -4.86
N ARG A 255 -12.42 -8.88 -5.35
CA ARG A 255 -11.77 -9.38 -6.56
C ARG A 255 -11.04 -10.70 -6.35
N ASP A 256 -10.49 -10.90 -5.17
CA ASP A 256 -9.81 -12.14 -4.80
C ASP A 256 -10.78 -13.24 -4.32
N MET A 257 -12.09 -13.05 -4.53
CA MET A 257 -13.07 -14.10 -4.26
C MET A 257 -13.04 -15.14 -5.37
N GLU A 258 -12.68 -16.36 -4.99
CA GLU A 258 -12.69 -17.52 -5.86
C GLU A 258 -13.97 -18.31 -5.62
N PHE A 259 -14.62 -18.75 -6.70
CA PHE A 259 -15.79 -19.62 -6.65
C PHE A 259 -15.44 -20.96 -7.31
N PRO A 260 -14.88 -21.93 -6.56
CA PRO A 260 -14.53 -23.24 -7.12
C PRO A 260 -15.73 -23.98 -7.74
N ASP A 261 -16.92 -23.75 -7.19
CA ASP A 261 -18.19 -24.24 -7.69
C ASP A 261 -19.34 -23.28 -7.28
N ALA A 262 -20.56 -23.56 -7.73
CA ALA A 262 -21.73 -22.70 -7.51
C ALA A 262 -22.17 -22.57 -6.03
N ASN A 263 -21.66 -23.43 -5.14
CA ASN A 263 -22.03 -23.50 -3.73
C ASN A 263 -20.85 -23.29 -2.79
N THR A 264 -19.67 -22.95 -3.30
CA THR A 264 -18.46 -22.75 -2.50
C THR A 264 -17.77 -21.46 -2.91
N ALA A 265 -17.38 -20.66 -1.92
CA ALA A 265 -16.57 -19.47 -2.12
C ALA A 265 -15.34 -19.51 -1.21
N VAL A 266 -14.22 -19.01 -1.71
CA VAL A 266 -12.98 -18.82 -0.96
C VAL A 266 -12.64 -17.34 -1.03
N VAL A 267 -12.49 -16.73 0.15
CA VAL A 267 -12.29 -15.30 0.30
C VAL A 267 -10.98 -15.06 1.03
N LYS A 268 -10.10 -14.24 0.45
CA LYS A 268 -8.92 -13.73 1.15
C LYS A 268 -9.32 -12.57 2.03
N VAL A 269 -8.95 -12.65 3.30
CA VAL A 269 -9.18 -11.62 4.32
C VAL A 269 -7.83 -11.16 4.84
N ILE A 270 -7.64 -9.85 4.88
CA ILE A 270 -6.48 -9.23 5.53
C ILE A 270 -6.94 -8.77 6.91
N ALA A 271 -6.32 -9.27 7.97
CA ALA A 271 -6.56 -8.84 9.34
C ALA A 271 -5.40 -7.96 9.81
N TYR A 272 -5.73 -6.76 10.31
CA TYR A 272 -4.76 -5.82 10.86
C TYR A 272 -4.67 -5.99 12.36
N LEU A 273 -3.47 -6.30 12.86
CA LEU A 273 -3.19 -6.54 14.28
C LEU A 273 -2.64 -5.28 14.95
N ASP A 274 -2.92 -5.08 16.24
CA ASP A 274 -2.28 -4.00 17.00
C ASP A 274 -0.81 -4.33 17.27
N GLY A 275 0.10 -3.46 16.84
CA GLY A 275 1.54 -3.62 17.07
C GLY A 275 2.23 -4.78 16.33
N ALA A 276 1.56 -5.47 15.39
CA ALA A 276 2.11 -6.56 14.59
C ALA A 276 1.76 -6.42 13.09
N PRO A 277 2.53 -7.06 12.17
CA PRO A 277 2.20 -7.05 10.75
C PRO A 277 0.82 -7.65 10.46
N PRO A 278 0.11 -7.18 9.41
CA PRO A 278 -1.16 -7.77 8.99
C PRO A 278 -1.00 -9.24 8.61
N VAL A 279 -2.03 -10.04 8.87
CA VAL A 279 -2.09 -11.46 8.49
C VAL A 279 -3.10 -11.64 7.37
N ILE A 280 -2.75 -12.45 6.37
CA ILE A 280 -3.63 -12.80 5.26
C ILE A 280 -4.11 -14.22 5.48
N GLU A 281 -5.42 -14.39 5.58
CA GLU A 281 -6.06 -15.68 5.80
C GLU A 281 -7.10 -15.97 4.73
N GLN A 282 -7.40 -17.26 4.55
CA GLN A 282 -8.45 -17.71 3.65
C GLN A 282 -9.66 -18.21 4.43
N VAL A 283 -10.81 -17.61 4.16
CA VAL A 283 -12.09 -18.02 4.71
C VAL A 283 -12.87 -18.75 3.63
N ARG A 284 -13.40 -19.93 3.96
CA ARG A 284 -14.28 -20.68 3.06
C ARG A 284 -15.72 -20.47 3.47
N LEU A 285 -16.58 -20.18 2.51
CA LEU A 285 -18.03 -20.15 2.66
C LEU A 285 -18.68 -21.24 1.81
N VAL A 286 -19.81 -21.73 2.28
CA VAL A 286 -20.66 -22.68 1.57
C VAL A 286 -22.08 -22.16 1.48
N ARG A 287 -22.77 -22.48 0.39
CA ARG A 287 -24.18 -22.11 0.18
C ARG A 287 -25.10 -23.17 0.76
N GLU A 288 -25.86 -22.79 1.78
CA GLU A 288 -26.92 -23.59 2.39
C GLU A 288 -28.31 -23.04 2.01
N PRO A 289 -29.42 -23.76 2.27
CA PRO A 289 -30.76 -23.27 1.93
C PRO A 289 -31.12 -21.90 2.55
N SER A 290 -30.47 -21.54 3.66
CA SER A 290 -30.63 -20.25 4.34
C SER A 290 -29.75 -19.13 3.78
N GLY A 291 -28.82 -19.43 2.87
CA GLY A 291 -27.86 -18.47 2.31
C GLY A 291 -26.40 -18.94 2.41
N TRP A 292 -25.46 -18.03 2.14
CA TRP A 292 -24.04 -18.29 2.33
C TRP A 292 -23.69 -18.29 3.82
N LEU A 293 -22.90 -19.29 4.25
CA LEU A 293 -22.45 -19.45 5.63
C LEU A 293 -20.96 -19.79 5.66
N VAL A 294 -20.28 -19.41 6.73
CA VAL A 294 -18.85 -19.66 6.93
C VAL A 294 -18.61 -21.12 7.28
N ASP A 295 -17.79 -21.81 6.49
CA ASP A 295 -17.44 -23.23 6.67
C ASP A 295 -16.01 -23.45 7.16
N SER A 296 -15.15 -22.44 7.04
CA SER A 296 -13.80 -22.45 7.61
C SER A 296 -13.38 -21.05 8.02
N TYR A 297 -13.16 -20.84 9.32
CA TYR A 297 -12.80 -19.55 9.90
C TYR A 297 -11.48 -19.65 10.69
N PRO A 298 -10.32 -19.39 10.07
CA PRO A 298 -9.00 -19.67 10.64
C PRO A 298 -8.58 -18.69 11.74
N PHE A 299 -9.29 -17.57 11.85
CA PHE A 299 -9.02 -16.49 12.79
C PHE A 299 -9.20 -16.87 14.26
N THR A 300 -9.94 -17.94 14.52
CA THR A 300 -10.09 -18.48 15.87
C THR A 300 -9.64 -19.93 15.89
N GLY A 301 -8.62 -20.23 16.69
CA GLY A 301 -7.98 -21.55 16.79
C GLY A 301 -8.84 -22.64 17.46
N PHE A 302 -10.12 -22.75 17.10
CA PHE A 302 -11.04 -23.77 17.60
C PHE A 302 -10.86 -25.15 16.95
N LEU A 303 -9.87 -25.31 16.07
CA LEU A 303 -9.55 -26.56 15.36
C LEU A 303 -8.08 -26.94 15.54
#